data_AF-A0A7V6Y7J5-F1
#
_entry.id   AF-A0A7V6Y7J5-F1
#
_cell.length_a   1.000
_cell.length_b   1.000
_cell.length_c   1.000
_cell.angle_alpha   90.00
_cell.angle_beta   90.00
_cell.angle_gamma   90.00
#
_symmetry.space_group_name_H-M   'P 1'
#
loop_
_entity.id
_entity.type
_entity.pdbx_description
1 polymer ?
#
loop_
_entity_poly.entity_id
_entity_poly.type
_entity_poly.pdbx_seq_one_letter_code
_entity_poly.pdbx_strand_id
1 'polypeptide(L)'
;MKAVRCNSAYALSEDEVCESNKYNFKATVIQNIIYVYSFLDYWLVQKVGDKKFYLYHQNKKFGNKNYHFQQEFSNLDDTFEYIHRHDEYVLKVKWTLPAGLKNAYRKARRRG
;
A
#
# COMPACT_ATOMS: atom_id res chain seq x y z
N MET A 1 -11.37 17.94 -30.79
CA MET A 1 -11.94 17.00 -29.80
C MET A 1 -12.16 17.74 -28.49
N LYS A 2 -13.37 17.76 -27.94
CA LYS A 2 -13.58 18.21 -26.55
C LYS A 2 -13.07 17.10 -25.63
N ALA A 3 -12.19 17.44 -24.69
CA ALA A 3 -11.78 16.50 -23.65
C ALA A 3 -13.04 16.06 -22.90
N VAL A 4 -13.40 14.78 -23.01
CA VAL A 4 -14.43 14.17 -22.17
C VAL A 4 -13.83 14.14 -20.77
N ARG A 5 -14.20 15.11 -19.94
CA ARG A 5 -13.87 15.07 -18.51
C ARG A 5 -14.71 13.95 -17.91
N CYS A 6 -14.13 12.76 -17.79
CA CYS A 6 -14.69 11.68 -16.99
C CYS A 6 -14.65 12.13 -15.52
N ASN A 7 -15.64 12.89 -15.09
CA ASN A 7 -15.73 13.26 -13.68
C ASN A 7 -16.43 12.11 -12.96
N SER A 8 -15.67 11.31 -12.23
CA SER A 8 -16.25 10.38 -11.27
C SER A 8 -17.08 11.18 -10.25
N ALA A 9 -18.25 10.67 -9.86
CA ALA A 9 -19.08 11.26 -8.81
C ALA A 9 -18.33 11.40 -7.47
N TYR A 10 -17.27 10.60 -7.29
CA TYR A 10 -16.44 10.56 -6.09
C TYR A 10 -15.00 10.99 -6.36
N ALA A 11 -14.80 11.96 -7.27
CA ALA A 11 -13.48 12.50 -7.52
C ALA A 11 -12.83 13.03 -6.23
N LEU A 12 -11.54 12.75 -6.07
CA LEU A 12 -10.69 13.16 -4.97
C LEU A 12 -9.86 14.36 -5.39
N SER A 13 -9.65 15.32 -4.48
CA SER A 13 -8.64 16.36 -4.67
C SER A 13 -7.26 15.84 -4.26
N GLU A 14 -6.20 16.41 -4.83
CA GLU A 14 -4.83 16.10 -4.37
C GLU A 14 -4.64 16.52 -2.90
N ASP A 15 -5.23 17.64 -2.49
CA ASP A 15 -5.15 18.14 -1.10
C ASP A 15 -5.75 17.16 -0.08
N GLU A 16 -6.95 16.60 -0.34
CA GLU A 16 -7.59 15.59 0.54
C GLU A 16 -6.67 14.36 0.72
N VAL A 17 -6.02 13.93 -0.37
CA VAL A 17 -5.12 12.79 -0.34
C VAL A 17 -3.81 13.12 0.39
N CYS A 18 -3.27 14.32 0.19
CA CYS A 18 -2.07 14.79 0.87
C CYS A 18 -2.26 14.91 2.38
N GLU A 19 -3.40 15.43 2.84
CA GLU A 19 -3.72 15.57 4.27
C GLU A 19 -3.82 14.22 4.98
N SER A 20 -4.41 13.21 4.32
CA SER A 20 -4.52 11.85 4.86
C SER A 20 -3.22 11.05 4.80
N ASN A 21 -2.34 11.34 3.82
CA ASN A 21 -1.10 10.60 3.60
C ASN A 21 0.04 11.04 4.55
N LYS A 22 -0.17 10.80 5.86
CA LYS A 22 0.79 11.13 6.95
C LYS A 22 2.09 10.33 6.89
N TYR A 23 2.17 9.31 6.04
CA TYR A 23 3.32 8.41 5.89
C TYR A 23 4.24 8.76 4.72
N ASN A 24 3.97 9.88 4.03
CA ASN A 24 4.76 10.38 2.90
C ASN A 24 4.92 9.37 1.77
N PHE A 25 3.89 8.55 1.50
CA PHE A 25 3.91 7.71 0.31
C PHE A 25 3.91 8.57 -0.95
N LYS A 26 4.64 8.14 -1.98
CA LYS A 26 4.43 8.73 -3.30
C LYS A 26 3.03 8.33 -3.76
N ALA A 27 2.21 9.31 -4.11
CA ALA A 27 0.84 9.11 -4.55
C ALA A 27 0.56 9.85 -5.86
N THR A 28 -0.36 9.33 -6.67
CA THR A 28 -0.88 10.00 -7.87
C THR A 28 -2.39 9.85 -7.88
N VAL A 29 -3.09 10.98 -7.93
CA VAL A 29 -4.55 11.04 -7.91
C VAL A 29 -5.07 11.18 -9.34
N ILE A 30 -5.98 10.29 -9.73
CA ILE A 30 -6.68 10.35 -11.01
C ILE A 30 -8.17 10.13 -10.71
N GLN A 31 -8.94 11.22 -10.71
CA GLN A 31 -10.37 11.20 -10.37
C GLN A 31 -10.61 10.59 -9.00
N ASN A 32 -11.28 9.44 -8.91
CA ASN A 32 -11.56 8.73 -7.67
C ASN A 32 -10.55 7.61 -7.35
N ILE A 33 -9.44 7.54 -8.09
CA ILE A 33 -8.40 6.53 -7.93
C ILE A 33 -7.12 7.20 -7.42
N ILE A 34 -6.49 6.58 -6.42
CA ILE A 34 -5.18 6.95 -5.90
C ILE A 34 -4.24 5.79 -6.16
N TYR A 35 -3.21 6.03 -6.95
CA TYR A 35 -2.08 5.11 -7.05
C TYR A 35 -1.10 5.42 -5.93
N VAL A 36 -0.85 4.47 -5.05
CA VAL A 36 0.04 4.62 -3.90
C VAL A 36 1.24 3.70 -4.08
N TYR A 37 2.43 4.29 -4.03
CA TYR A 37 3.70 3.59 -4.23
C TYR A 37 4.37 3.44 -2.87
N SER A 38 4.22 2.26 -2.25
CA SER A 38 4.90 1.95 -1.00
C SER A 38 6.34 1.49 -1.27
N PHE A 39 7.12 1.24 -0.22
CA PHE A 39 8.50 0.75 -0.40
C PHE A 39 8.48 -0.62 -1.08
N LEU A 40 7.62 -1.52 -0.60
CA LEU A 40 7.60 -2.91 -1.02
C LEU A 40 6.66 -3.20 -2.18
N ASP A 41 5.54 -2.50 -2.29
CA ASP A 41 4.43 -2.90 -3.14
C ASP A 41 3.80 -1.71 -3.88
N TYR A 42 2.92 -2.02 -4.84
CA TYR A 42 2.06 -1.03 -5.49
C TYR A 42 0.64 -1.21 -4.98
N TRP A 43 -0.04 -0.10 -4.77
CA TRP A 43 -1.40 -0.06 -4.23
C TRP A 43 -2.28 0.83 -5.09
N LEU A 44 -3.55 0.47 -5.17
CA LEU A 44 -4.59 1.27 -5.80
C LEU A 44 -5.71 1.44 -4.79
N VAL A 45 -6.04 2.68 -4.46
CA VAL A 45 -7.19 3.03 -3.64
C VAL A 45 -8.26 3.60 -4.55
N GLN A 46 -9.48 3.07 -4.52
CA GLN A 46 -10.61 3.56 -5.30
C GLN A 46 -11.72 4.04 -4.37
N LYS A 47 -12.06 5.33 -4.43
CA LYS A 47 -13.26 5.88 -3.75
C LYS A 47 -14.50 5.47 -4.55
N VAL A 48 -15.37 4.68 -3.94
CA VAL A 48 -16.58 4.14 -4.56
C VAL A 48 -17.87 4.64 -3.90
N GLY A 49 -17.73 5.47 -2.87
CA GLY A 49 -18.81 6.15 -2.17
C GLY A 49 -18.26 7.21 -1.22
N ASP A 50 -19.12 7.97 -0.55
CA ASP A 50 -18.72 9.11 0.30
C ASP A 50 -17.69 8.74 1.37
N LYS A 51 -17.87 7.57 1.98
CA LYS A 51 -17.00 7.00 3.02
C LYS A 51 -16.66 5.55 2.71
N LYS A 52 -16.37 5.25 1.43
CA LYS A 52 -16.13 3.88 0.98
C LYS A 52 -14.97 3.83 0.00
N PHE A 53 -13.92 3.13 0.40
CA PHE A 53 -12.66 3.00 -0.32
C PHE A 53 -12.30 1.54 -0.51
N TYR A 54 -12.00 1.14 -1.73
CA TYR A 54 -11.46 -0.18 -2.05
C TYR A 54 -9.95 -0.11 -2.21
N LEU A 55 -9.24 -0.93 -1.45
CA LEU A 55 -7.81 -1.09 -1.54
C LEU A 55 -7.51 -2.33 -2.39
N TYR A 56 -6.66 -2.15 -3.38
CA TYR A 56 -6.12 -3.22 -4.20
C TYR A 56 -4.61 -3.28 -4.05
N HIS A 57 -4.08 -4.50 -3.95
CA HIS A 57 -2.67 -4.79 -3.78
C HIS A 57 -2.06 -5.36 -5.04
N GLN A 58 -0.83 -4.96 -5.34
CA GLN A 58 0.02 -5.60 -6.32
C GLN A 58 1.42 -5.74 -5.75
N ASN A 59 1.92 -6.98 -5.70
CA ASN A 59 3.26 -7.23 -5.19
C ASN A 59 4.34 -6.84 -6.21
N LYS A 60 5.36 -6.07 -5.83
CA LYS A 60 6.47 -5.75 -6.76
C LYS A 60 7.36 -6.95 -7.07
N LYS A 61 7.54 -7.85 -6.09
CA LYS A 61 8.58 -8.89 -6.09
C LYS A 61 8.13 -10.19 -6.76
N PHE A 62 6.83 -10.48 -6.79
CA PHE A 62 6.32 -11.72 -7.37
C PHE A 62 5.71 -11.47 -8.76
N GLY A 63 5.87 -12.42 -9.67
CA GLY A 63 5.50 -12.28 -11.10
C GLY A 63 4.02 -12.05 -11.41
N ASN A 64 3.14 -12.00 -10.39
CA ASN A 64 1.75 -11.60 -10.59
C ASN A 64 1.67 -10.07 -10.69
N LYS A 65 1.55 -9.59 -11.93
CA LYS A 65 1.54 -8.17 -12.25
C LYS A 65 0.15 -7.53 -12.12
N ASN A 66 -0.86 -8.26 -11.64
CA ASN A 66 -2.22 -7.75 -11.55
C ASN A 66 -2.53 -7.25 -10.14
N TYR A 67 -3.25 -6.13 -10.07
CA TYR A 67 -3.90 -5.70 -8.84
C TYR A 67 -4.99 -6.70 -8.45
N HIS A 68 -5.05 -7.05 -7.17
CA HIS A 68 -6.15 -7.84 -6.60
C HIS A 68 -6.76 -7.10 -5.42
N PHE A 69 -8.06 -7.33 -5.19
CA PHE A 69 -8.76 -6.71 -4.07
C PHE A 69 -8.17 -7.19 -2.75
N GLN A 70 -7.80 -6.24 -1.90
CA GLN A 70 -7.25 -6.49 -0.57
C GLN A 70 -8.35 -6.35 0.48
N GLN A 71 -8.95 -5.16 0.60
CA GLN A 71 -9.88 -4.84 1.67
C GLN A 71 -10.68 -3.54 1.37
N GLU A 72 -11.82 -3.39 2.03
CA GLU A 72 -12.63 -2.16 2.07
C GLU A 72 -12.31 -1.32 3.32
N PHE A 73 -12.29 0.00 3.16
CA PHE A 73 -12.09 0.99 4.21
C PHE A 73 -13.17 2.08 4.17
N SER A 74 -13.39 2.72 5.31
CA SER A 74 -14.37 3.82 5.43
C SER A 74 -13.75 5.21 5.23
N ASN A 75 -12.43 5.33 5.31
CA ASN A 75 -11.69 6.59 5.17
C ASN A 75 -10.25 6.36 4.67
N LEU A 76 -9.61 7.43 4.19
CA LEU A 76 -8.25 7.38 3.65
C LEU A 76 -7.17 7.21 4.73
N ASP A 77 -7.35 7.81 5.90
CA ASP A 77 -6.38 7.73 7.01
C ASP A 77 -6.09 6.26 7.38
N ASP A 78 -7.15 5.48 7.63
CA ASP A 78 -7.04 4.05 7.96
C ASP A 78 -6.47 3.24 6.78
N THR A 79 -6.79 3.64 5.54
CA THR A 79 -6.28 2.98 4.34
C THR A 79 -4.76 3.16 4.24
N PHE A 80 -4.25 4.37 4.45
CA PHE A 80 -2.82 4.65 4.43
C PHE A 80 -2.09 4.02 5.62
N GLU A 81 -2.70 4.02 6.81
CA GLU A 81 -2.15 3.33 7.97
C GLU A 81 -2.00 1.83 7.70
N TYR A 82 -3.00 1.20 7.06
CA TYR A 82 -2.92 -0.20 6.69
C TYR A 82 -1.73 -0.48 5.77
N ILE A 83 -1.55 0.33 4.71
CA ILE A 83 -0.43 0.19 3.76
C ILE A 83 0.92 0.30 4.52
N HIS A 84 1.04 1.25 5.44
CA HIS A 84 2.25 1.42 6.25
C HIS A 84 2.53 0.21 7.14
N ARG A 85 1.53 -0.25 7.89
CA ARG A 85 1.63 -1.43 8.75
C ARG A 85 1.95 -2.70 7.96
N HIS A 86 1.40 -2.83 6.76
CA HIS A 86 1.71 -3.95 5.86
C HIS A 86 3.20 -3.94 5.48
N ASP A 87 3.74 -2.79 5.04
CA ASP A 87 5.15 -2.65 4.71
C ASP A 87 6.04 -2.99 5.93
N GLU A 88 5.71 -2.46 7.12
CA GLU A 88 6.44 -2.78 8.35
C GLU A 88 6.42 -4.27 8.68
N TYR A 89 5.26 -4.91 8.57
CA TYR A 89 5.10 -6.32 8.86
C TYR A 89 5.94 -7.17 7.91
N VAL A 90 5.85 -6.90 6.61
CA VAL A 90 6.61 -7.65 5.60
C VAL A 90 8.12 -7.43 5.79
N LEU A 91 8.56 -6.21 6.12
CA LEU A 91 9.95 -5.95 6.46
C LEU A 91 10.37 -6.73 7.70
N LYS A 92 9.62 -6.63 8.81
CA LYS A 92 9.92 -7.34 10.08
C LYS A 92 9.99 -8.85 9.88
N VAL A 93 9.02 -9.46 9.19
CA VAL A 93 8.91 -10.92 9.06
C VAL A 93 9.81 -11.50 7.97
N LYS A 94 9.97 -10.83 6.81
CA LYS A 94 10.82 -11.36 5.72
C LYS A 94 12.31 -11.04 5.92
N TRP A 95 12.66 -10.06 6.75
CA TRP A 95 14.05 -9.77 7.11
C TRP A 95 14.49 -10.38 8.45
N THR A 96 13.57 -10.97 9.22
CA THR A 96 13.99 -11.89 10.28
C THR A 96 14.66 -13.12 9.68
N LEU A 97 15.94 -13.31 10.02
CA LEU A 97 16.71 -14.52 9.69
C LEU A 97 15.85 -15.76 9.96
N PRO A 98 15.65 -16.64 8.96
CA PRO A 98 14.94 -17.90 9.16
C PRO A 98 15.47 -18.62 10.40
N ALA A 99 14.58 -19.24 11.19
CA ALA A 99 14.95 -19.81 12.49
C ALA A 99 16.18 -20.72 12.42
N GLY A 100 16.31 -21.51 11.33
CA GLY A 100 17.49 -22.35 11.07
C GLY A 100 18.80 -21.55 10.95
N LEU A 101 18.80 -20.43 10.22
CA LEU A 101 19.96 -19.55 10.08
C LEU A 101 20.24 -18.77 11.38
N LYS A 102 19.20 -18.32 12.08
CA LYS A 102 19.33 -17.67 13.40
C LYS A 102 19.97 -18.62 14.43
N ASN A 103 19.62 -19.90 14.38
CA ASN A 103 20.19 -20.95 15.24
C ASN A 103 21.62 -21.31 14.82
N ALA A 104 21.92 -21.38 13.52
CA ALA A 104 23.26 -21.60 13.01
C ALA A 104 24.22 -20.47 13.45
N TYR A 105 23.78 -19.21 13.32
CA TYR A 105 24.55 -18.05 13.74
C TYR A 105 24.81 -18.03 15.26
N ARG A 106 23.79 -18.35 16.07
CA ARG A 106 23.93 -18.52 17.53
C ARG A 106 24.92 -19.63 17.91
N LYS A 107 24.92 -20.76 17.18
CA LYS A 107 25.87 -21.86 17.43
C LYS A 107 27.30 -21.46 17.04
N ALA A 108 27.50 -20.77 15.91
CA ALA A 108 28.81 -20.28 15.49
C ALA A 108 29.42 -19.32 16.52
N ARG A 109 28.61 -18.40 17.07
CA ARG A 109 29.05 -17.41 18.06
C ARG A 109 29.34 -17.95 19.47
N ARG A 110 29.01 -19.21 19.74
CA ARG A 110 29.33 -19.92 21.00
C ARG A 110 30.59 -20.78 20.90
N ARG A 111 31.14 -20.92 19.69
CA ARG A 111 32.31 -21.78 19.38
C ARG A 111 33.60 -20.98 19.13
N GLY A 112 33.51 -19.66 19.08
CA GLY A 112 34.67 -18.74 19.14
C GLY A 112 34.62 -18.01 20.46
#